data_AF-A0A820CEU8-F1
#
_entry.id   AF-A0A820CEU8-F1
#
_cell.length_a   1.000
_cell.length_b   1.000
_cell.length_c   1.000
_cell.angle_alpha   90.00
_cell.angle_beta   90.00
_cell.angle_gamma   90.00
#
_symmetry.space_group_name_H-M   'P 1'
#
loop_
_entity.id
_entity.type
_entity.pdbx_description
1 polymer ?
#
loop_
_entity_poly.entity_id
_entity_poly.type
_entity_poly.pdbx_seq_one_letter_code
_entity_poly.pdbx_strand_id
1 'polypeptide(L)'
;IGTPRYLSPELLAGTIRCDETSLLKCDVYTPGIVFWKVLSRFHFQNIDVNNCLYPLEEQLEELNLSLNNPTSFQLKSFELIVNILNECWQLNPDLRISFGVIFNRIRSFLSSLYNN
;
A
#
# COMPACT_ATOMS: atom_id res chain seq x y z
N ILE A 1 -1.97 20.65 0.80
CA ILE A 1 -0.77 19.78 0.70
C ILE A 1 -1.08 18.53 1.50
N GLY A 2 -0.96 17.35 0.89
CA GLY A 2 -1.28 16.07 1.55
C GLY A 2 -0.24 15.67 2.59
N THR A 3 -0.44 14.53 3.25
CA THR A 3 0.50 14.00 4.25
C THR A 3 1.68 13.32 3.53
N PRO A 4 2.93 13.83 3.62
CA PRO A 4 4.05 13.40 2.77
C PRO A 4 4.28 11.89 2.71
N ARG A 5 4.09 11.20 3.82
CA ARG A 5 4.27 9.75 3.99
C ARG A 5 3.31 8.87 3.19
N TYR A 6 2.30 9.44 2.55
CA TYR A 6 1.32 8.73 1.73
C TYR A 6 1.36 9.18 0.27
N LEU A 7 2.17 10.19 -0.03
CA LEU A 7 2.30 10.75 -1.37
C LEU A 7 3.16 9.83 -2.23
N SER A 8 2.84 9.77 -3.52
CA SER A 8 3.66 9.07 -4.49
C SER A 8 5.02 9.76 -4.70
N PRO A 9 6.04 9.03 -5.16
CA PRO A 9 7.37 9.58 -5.39
C PRO A 9 7.37 10.81 -6.31
N GLU A 10 6.59 10.78 -7.39
CA GLU A 10 6.49 11.87 -8.36
C GLU A 10 5.79 13.12 -7.80
N LEU A 11 4.85 12.94 -6.87
CA LEU A 11 4.19 14.05 -6.19
C LEU A 11 5.11 14.68 -5.13
N LEU A 12 5.91 13.86 -4.42
CA LEU A 12 6.94 14.33 -3.49
C LEU A 12 8.07 15.09 -4.19
N ALA A 13 8.52 14.57 -5.33
CA ALA A 13 9.56 15.20 -6.14
C ALA A 13 9.08 16.44 -6.89
N GLY A 14 7.77 16.70 -6.93
CA GLY A 14 7.18 17.80 -7.70
C GLY A 14 7.32 17.61 -9.21
N THR A 15 7.50 16.37 -9.68
CA THR A 15 7.71 16.02 -11.10
C THR A 15 6.44 15.57 -11.80
N ILE A 16 5.34 15.43 -11.06
CA ILE A 16 4.04 15.07 -11.61
C ILE A 16 3.50 16.12 -12.60
N ARG A 17 2.93 15.63 -13.70
CA ARG A 17 2.04 16.41 -14.56
C ARG A 17 0.66 16.57 -13.91
N CYS A 18 0.14 17.80 -13.86
CA CYS A 18 -1.19 18.08 -13.32
C CYS A 18 -2.31 17.75 -14.32
N ASP A 19 -2.34 16.52 -14.82
CA ASP A 19 -3.42 15.96 -15.63
C ASP A 19 -4.16 14.87 -14.86
N GLU A 20 -5.41 14.62 -15.25
CA GLU A 20 -6.31 13.68 -14.57
C GLU A 20 -5.68 12.28 -14.42
N THR A 21 -5.01 11.78 -15.46
CA THR A 21 -4.46 10.42 -15.46
C THR A 21 -3.28 10.28 -14.51
N SER A 22 -2.42 11.30 -14.45
CA SER A 22 -1.27 11.36 -13.56
C SER A 22 -1.69 11.49 -12.09
N LEU A 23 -2.72 12.30 -11.82
CA LEU A 23 -3.28 12.46 -10.46
C LEU A 23 -3.94 11.17 -9.97
N LEU A 24 -4.73 10.50 -10.82
CA LEU A 24 -5.33 9.20 -10.48
C LEU A 24 -4.27 8.14 -10.16
N LYS A 25 -3.16 8.11 -10.90
CA LYS A 25 -2.04 7.19 -10.62
C LYS A 25 -1.35 7.51 -9.30
N CYS A 26 -1.26 8.79 -8.91
CA CYS A 26 -0.77 9.15 -7.57
C CYS A 26 -1.69 8.62 -6.48
N ASP A 27 -3.00 8.76 -6.66
CA ASP A 27 -3.97 8.29 -5.68
C ASP A 27 -3.94 6.77 -5.52
N VAL A 28 -3.61 6.01 -6.58
CA VAL A 28 -3.43 4.55 -6.50
C VAL A 28 -2.25 4.13 -5.62
N TYR A 29 -1.20 4.96 -5.54
CA TYR A 29 -0.02 4.65 -4.72
C TYR A 29 -0.36 4.58 -3.23
N THR A 30 -1.24 5.47 -2.76
CA THR A 30 -1.60 5.59 -1.34
C THR A 30 -2.24 4.33 -0.74
N PRO A 31 -3.25 3.68 -1.36
CA PRO A 31 -3.76 2.38 -0.93
C PRO A 31 -2.69 1.31 -0.73
N GLY A 32 -1.65 1.28 -1.56
CA GLY A 32 -0.49 0.40 -1.40
C GLY A 32 0.17 0.57 -0.03
N ILE A 33 0.48 1.81 0.35
CA ILE A 33 1.06 2.11 1.66
C ILE A 33 0.10 1.77 2.80
N VAL A 34 -1.19 2.12 2.66
CA VAL A 34 -2.19 1.92 3.71
C VAL A 34 -2.40 0.44 4.00
N PHE A 35 -2.63 -0.38 2.98
CA PHE A 35 -2.83 -1.81 3.14
C PHE A 35 -1.58 -2.48 3.72
N TRP A 36 -0.36 -2.04 3.36
CA TRP A 36 0.86 -2.58 3.93
C TRP A 36 0.93 -2.25 5.43
N LYS A 37 0.64 -1.01 5.82
CA LYS A 37 0.54 -0.60 7.23
C LYS A 37 -0.51 -1.39 8.01
N VAL A 38 -1.60 -1.78 7.37
CA VAL A 38 -2.66 -2.59 7.98
C VAL A 38 -2.16 -4.03 8.16
N LEU A 39 -1.65 -4.67 7.10
CA LEU A 39 -1.15 -6.04 7.14
C LEU A 39 0.05 -6.22 8.07
N SER A 40 0.98 -5.26 8.11
CA SER A 40 2.11 -5.28 9.04
C SER A 40 1.67 -5.36 10.49
N ARG A 41 0.55 -4.73 10.86
CA ARG A 41 0.04 -4.83 12.24
C ARG A 41 -0.55 -6.20 12.58
N PHE A 42 -1.05 -6.95 11.59
CA PHE A 42 -1.58 -8.30 11.84
C PHE A 42 -0.49 -9.33 12.17
N HIS A 43 0.76 -9.10 11.77
CA HIS A 43 1.89 -9.98 12.09
C HIS A 43 2.37 -9.80 13.54
N PHE A 44 2.15 -8.62 14.14
CA PHE A 44 2.58 -8.31 15.50
C PHE A 44 1.42 -8.46 16.49
N GLN A 45 1.00 -9.70 16.77
CA GLN A 45 -0.08 -9.98 17.74
C GLN A 45 0.20 -9.56 19.20
N ASN A 46 1.36 -8.95 19.49
CA ASN A 46 1.78 -8.54 20.84
C ASN A 46 2.30 -7.09 20.92
N ILE A 47 1.83 -6.17 20.06
CA ILE A 47 2.15 -4.74 20.24
C ILE A 47 0.97 -4.08 20.98
N ASP A 48 1.25 -3.59 22.19
CA ASP A 48 0.34 -2.73 22.94
C ASP A 48 -0.04 -1.54 22.05
N VAL A 49 -1.34 -1.39 21.78
CA VAL A 49 -1.91 -0.35 20.92
C VAL A 49 -1.54 1.06 21.44
N ASN A 50 -1.20 1.19 22.72
CA ASN A 50 -0.75 2.44 23.33
C ASN A 50 0.75 2.72 23.18
N ASN A 51 1.57 1.67 22.93
CA ASN A 51 2.99 1.78 22.57
C ASN A 51 3.22 1.65 21.06
N CYS A 52 2.15 1.71 20.27
CA CYS A 52 2.21 1.95 18.83
C CYS A 52 2.72 3.38 18.58
N LEU A 53 4.00 3.62 18.89
CA LEU A 53 4.74 4.66 18.22
C LEU A 53 4.56 4.37 16.74
N TYR A 54 3.88 5.29 16.06
CA TYR A 54 4.04 5.51 14.63
C TYR A 54 5.47 5.10 14.28
N PRO A 55 5.71 4.21 13.29
CA PRO A 55 7.07 3.92 12.85
C PRO A 55 7.74 5.28 12.69
N LEU A 56 8.66 5.56 13.61
CA LEU A 56 9.17 6.90 13.83
C LEU A 56 9.81 7.31 12.51
N GLU A 57 9.82 8.59 12.19
CA GLU A 57 10.29 9.07 10.88
C GLU A 57 11.70 8.55 10.51
N GLU A 58 12.52 8.13 11.48
CA GLU A 58 13.81 7.45 11.30
C GLU A 58 13.74 6.03 10.73
N GLN A 59 12.68 5.25 11.01
CA GLN A 59 12.51 3.93 10.41
C GLN A 59 12.07 4.01 8.95
N LEU A 60 11.80 5.20 8.40
CA LEU A 60 11.43 5.36 6.99
C LEU A 60 12.61 5.10 6.04
N GLU A 61 13.84 5.34 6.47
CA GLU A 61 15.04 4.96 5.70
C GLU A 61 15.25 3.43 5.70
N GLU A 62 14.98 2.76 6.83
CA GLU A 62 14.87 1.30 6.89
C GLU A 62 13.62 0.77 6.16
N LEU A 63 12.56 1.56 6.05
CA LEU A 63 11.36 1.22 5.26
C LEU A 63 11.62 1.37 3.77
N ASN A 64 12.52 2.21 3.29
CA ASN A 64 12.97 2.12 1.90
C ASN A 64 13.62 0.75 1.63
N LEU A 65 14.24 0.12 2.64
CA LEU A 65 14.73 -1.26 2.57
C LEU A 65 13.61 -2.32 2.75
N SER A 66 12.56 -2.04 3.53
CA SER A 66 11.45 -2.98 3.81
C SER A 66 10.27 -2.92 2.83
N LEU A 67 9.98 -1.76 2.22
CA LEU A 67 9.09 -1.60 1.07
C LEU A 67 9.55 -2.44 -0.13
N ASN A 68 10.85 -2.71 -0.22
CA ASN A 68 11.44 -3.58 -1.24
C ASN A 68 11.22 -5.09 -0.97
N ASN A 69 10.64 -5.49 0.17
CA ASN A 69 10.40 -6.91 0.50
C ASN A 69 9.09 -7.13 1.31
N PRO A 70 7.91 -6.96 0.70
CA PRO A 70 6.64 -7.44 1.26
C PRO A 70 6.53 -8.98 1.27
N THR A 71 7.52 -9.67 0.70
CA THR A 71 7.65 -11.13 0.62
C THR A 71 7.85 -11.82 1.97
N SER A 72 8.07 -11.10 3.07
CA SER A 72 8.06 -11.69 4.42
C SER A 72 6.66 -12.07 4.91
N PHE A 73 5.59 -11.60 4.27
CA PHE A 73 4.21 -12.02 4.56
C PHE A 73 3.89 -13.38 3.93
N GLN A 74 4.23 -14.47 4.62
CA GLN A 74 3.84 -15.83 4.23
C GLN A 74 2.44 -16.24 4.73
N LEU A 75 1.51 -15.29 4.82
CA LEU A 75 0.11 -15.64 5.10
C LEU A 75 -0.62 -15.89 3.78
N LYS A 76 -0.73 -17.16 3.38
CA LYS A 76 -1.51 -17.60 2.20
C LYS A 76 -2.91 -16.96 2.14
N SER A 77 -3.52 -16.71 3.31
CA SER A 77 -4.83 -16.08 3.46
C SER A 77 -4.93 -14.67 2.86
N PHE A 78 -3.81 -13.96 2.72
CA PHE A 78 -3.74 -12.57 2.27
C PHE A 78 -2.97 -12.38 0.96
N GLU A 79 -2.63 -13.46 0.25
CA GLU A 79 -1.85 -13.42 -1.00
C GLU A 79 -2.45 -12.44 -2.03
N LEU A 80 -3.77 -12.43 -2.18
CA LEU A 80 -4.47 -11.51 -3.07
C LEU A 80 -4.25 -10.03 -2.69
N ILE A 81 -4.30 -9.72 -1.39
CA ILE A 81 -4.08 -8.35 -0.90
C ILE A 81 -2.62 -7.96 -1.09
N VAL A 82 -1.67 -8.88 -0.86
CA VAL A 82 -0.23 -8.66 -1.12
C VAL A 82 0.05 -8.40 -2.60
N ASN A 83 -0.66 -9.06 -3.51
CA ASN A 83 -0.51 -8.80 -4.95
C ASN A 83 -1.05 -7.42 -5.32
N ILE A 84 -2.25 -7.07 -4.86
CA ILE A 84 -2.83 -5.73 -5.05
C ILE A 84 -1.88 -4.66 -4.52
N LEU A 85 -1.31 -4.87 -3.33
CA LEU A 85 -0.33 -4.00 -2.70
C LEU A 85 0.86 -3.70 -3.60
N ASN A 86 1.50 -4.77 -4.08
CA ASN A 86 2.64 -4.70 -4.98
C ASN A 86 2.29 -3.92 -6.24
N GLU A 87 1.12 -4.15 -6.80
CA GLU A 87 0.66 -3.48 -8.01
C GLU A 87 0.26 -2.01 -7.77
N CYS A 88 -0.12 -1.61 -6.55
CA CYS A 88 -0.49 -0.22 -6.24
C CYS A 88 0.73 0.70 -6.08
N TRP A 89 1.76 0.24 -5.38
CA TRP A 89 2.89 1.10 -4.95
C TRP A 89 4.09 1.09 -5.91
N GLN A 90 3.86 0.78 -7.19
CA GLN A 90 4.92 0.73 -8.19
C GLN A 90 5.61 2.10 -8.34
N LEU A 91 6.95 2.08 -8.44
CA LEU A 91 7.73 3.29 -8.70
C LEU A 91 7.35 3.92 -10.03
N ASN A 92 7.12 3.11 -11.06
CA ASN A 92 6.59 3.58 -12.33
C ASN A 92 5.05 3.74 -12.22
N PRO A 93 4.49 4.95 -12.34
CA PRO A 93 3.05 5.19 -12.30
C PRO A 93 2.25 4.41 -13.37
N ASP A 94 2.87 4.10 -14.51
CA ASP A 94 2.22 3.38 -15.60
C ASP A 94 2.00 1.89 -15.33
N LEU A 95 2.77 1.32 -14.39
CA LEU A 95 2.63 -0.07 -13.97
C LEU A 95 1.58 -0.24 -12.86
N ARG A 96 1.03 0.86 -12.34
CA ARG A 96 0.05 0.82 -11.26
C ARG A 96 -1.31 0.35 -11.80
N ILE A 97 -1.94 -0.56 -11.07
CA ILE A 97 -3.31 -1.01 -11.40
C ILE A 97 -4.33 0.10 -11.19
N SER A 98 -5.44 0.07 -11.94
CA SER A 98 -6.52 1.03 -11.74
C SER A 98 -7.36 0.70 -10.50
N PHE A 99 -8.02 1.72 -9.93
CA PHE A 99 -9.00 1.55 -8.86
C PHE A 99 -10.11 0.55 -9.20
N GLY A 100 -10.54 0.50 -10.46
CA GLY A 100 -11.53 -0.49 -10.91
C GLY A 100 -11.03 -1.93 -10.75
N VAL A 101 -9.77 -2.20 -11.06
CA VAL A 101 -9.14 -3.51 -10.85
C VAL A 101 -9.01 -3.83 -9.35
N ILE A 102 -8.55 -2.87 -8.55
CA ILE A 102 -8.45 -2.99 -7.08
C ILE A 102 -9.83 -3.38 -6.50
N PHE A 103 -10.86 -2.62 -6.83
CA PHE A 103 -12.22 -2.83 -6.34
C PHE A 103 -12.76 -4.21 -6.71
N ASN A 104 -12.62 -4.61 -7.97
CA ASN A 104 -13.12 -5.90 -8.44
C ASN A 104 -12.42 -7.08 -7.75
N ARG A 105 -11.10 -7.00 -7.56
CA ARG A 105 -10.34 -8.06 -6.88
C ARG A 105 -10.71 -8.16 -5.40
N ILE A 106 -10.82 -7.03 -4.69
CA ILE A 106 -11.27 -7.01 -3.29
C ILE A 106 -12.70 -7.55 -3.18
N ARG A 107 -13.60 -7.12 -4.06
CA ARG A 107 -14.99 -7.59 -4.07
C ARG A 107 -15.06 -9.10 -4.28
N SER A 108 -14.32 -9.63 -5.24
CA SER A 108 -14.25 -11.07 -5.51
C SER A 108 -13.76 -11.85 -4.29
N PHE A 109 -12.70 -11.36 -3.64
CA PHE A 109 -12.17 -11.93 -2.40
C PHE A 109 -13.18 -11.91 -1.26
N LEU A 110 -13.88 -10.79 -1.03
CA LEU A 110 -14.90 -10.72 0.00
C LEU A 110 -16.06 -11.67 -0.29
N SER A 111 -16.51 -11.75 -1.54
CA SER A 111 -17.56 -12.69 -1.94
C SER A 111 -17.17 -14.15 -1.73
N SER A 112 -15.90 -14.53 -1.90
CA SER A 112 -15.46 -15.91 -1.61
C SER A 112 -15.41 -16.23 -0.11
N LEU A 113 -15.29 -15.22 0.76
CA LEU A 113 -15.36 -15.40 2.22
C LEU A 113 -16.80 -15.60 2.72
N TYR A 114 -17.79 -14.91 2.13
CA TYR A 114 -19.19 -15.00 2.56
C TYR A 114 -19.95 -16.20 1.98
N ASN A 115 -19.43 -16.83 0.92
CA ASN A 115 -20.05 -18.00 0.27
C ASN A 115 -19.48 -19.34 0.80
N ASN A 116 -18.66 -19.33 1.86
CA ASN A 116 -18.22 -20.48 2.64
C ASN A 116 -18.86 -20.45 4.02
#